data_AF-A0A1C4SU06-F1
#
_entry.id   AF-A0A1C4SU06-F1
#
_cell.length_a   1.000
_cell.length_b   1.000
_cell.length_c   1.000
_cell.angle_alpha   90.00
_cell.angle_beta   90.00
_cell.angle_gamma   90.00
#
_symmetry.space_group_name_H-M   'P 1'
#
loop_
_entity.id
_entity.type
_entity.pdbx_description
1 polymer ?
#
loop_
_entity_poly.entity_id
_entity_poly.type
_entity_poly.pdbx_seq_one_letter_code
_entity_poly.pdbx_strand_id
1 'polypeptide(L)'
;MAFSADELRVVRRALAEVLHPSRSVAAPAVSRPAEYVQDYLRLVEAVDEAVHEAGRLRTFFLDELRRYRDALPGSSVGYMERLGTALAGGYVPAPADLAALRQLRSLPCAAPEHLRRTALLRHCETLAENDVRLRLEAPMPAPRRLLALLPNTPAAAADEPEQKPKGNPPQKPETEPAPQDPGRRTPTPAELWPPHRRTPAPGKPDQARSA
;
A
#
# COMPACT_ATOMS: atom_id res chain seq x y z
N MET A 1 13.02 -19.98 10.06
CA MET A 1 13.23 -20.88 11.22
C MET A 1 12.56 -22.21 10.89
N ALA A 2 13.19 -23.33 11.27
CA ALA A 2 12.63 -24.67 11.08
C ALA A 2 12.21 -25.21 12.45
N PHE A 3 11.04 -25.82 12.51
CA PHE A 3 10.54 -26.49 13.71
C PHE A 3 11.53 -27.55 14.21
N SER A 4 11.67 -27.68 15.53
CA SER A 4 12.45 -28.76 16.11
C SER A 4 11.79 -30.13 15.83
N ALA A 5 12.56 -31.21 15.91
CA ALA A 5 12.05 -32.55 15.61
C ALA A 5 10.88 -32.96 16.53
N ASP A 6 10.87 -32.48 17.77
CA ASP A 6 9.82 -32.76 18.73
C ASP A 6 8.57 -31.91 18.47
N GLU A 7 8.73 -30.63 18.12
CA GLU A 7 7.61 -29.79 17.65
C GLU A 7 6.93 -30.38 16.41
N LEU A 8 7.71 -30.89 15.45
CA LEU A 8 7.17 -31.53 14.25
C LEU A 8 6.39 -32.82 14.58
N ARG A 9 6.81 -33.59 15.58
CA ARG A 9 6.07 -34.77 16.03
C ARG A 9 4.76 -34.39 16.68
N VAL A 10 4.74 -33.32 17.48
CA VAL A 10 3.54 -32.80 18.15
C VAL A 10 2.55 -32.26 17.11
N VAL A 11 3.00 -31.47 16.13
CA VAL A 11 2.17 -30.96 15.03
C VAL A 11 1.60 -32.11 14.18
N ARG A 12 2.42 -33.09 13.78
CA ARG A 12 1.99 -34.24 12.98
C ARG A 12 0.94 -35.09 13.70
N ARG A 13 1.05 -35.20 15.02
CA ARG A 13 0.09 -35.92 15.86
C ARG A 13 -1.22 -35.15 16.03
N ALA A 14 -1.16 -33.86 16.35
CA ALA A 14 -2.34 -33.00 16.42
C ALA A 14 -3.12 -32.99 15.09
N LEU A 15 -2.40 -32.91 13.96
CA LEU A 15 -3.00 -32.94 12.63
C LEU A 15 -3.59 -34.33 12.29
N ALA A 16 -2.96 -35.42 12.73
CA ALA A 16 -3.53 -36.76 12.61
C ALA A 16 -4.82 -36.94 13.44
N GLU A 17 -4.94 -36.29 14.59
CA GLU A 17 -6.15 -36.30 15.43
C GLU A 17 -7.30 -35.53 14.76
N VAL A 18 -7.02 -34.38 14.15
CA VAL A 18 -8.03 -33.60 13.39
C VAL A 18 -8.46 -34.35 12.11
N LEU A 19 -7.53 -35.01 11.42
CA LEU A 19 -7.83 -35.72 10.16
C LEU A 19 -8.46 -37.10 10.36
N HIS A 20 -8.26 -37.75 11.52
CA HIS A 20 -8.76 -39.11 11.80
C HIS A 20 -9.49 -39.23 13.14
N PRO A 21 -10.60 -38.50 13.34
CA PRO A 21 -11.31 -38.46 14.62
C PRO A 21 -11.87 -39.84 15.05
N SER A 22 -12.26 -40.71 14.11
CA SER A 22 -12.86 -42.02 14.37
C SER A 22 -11.87 -43.11 14.80
N ARG A 23 -10.56 -42.94 14.54
CA ARG A 23 -9.52 -43.90 14.95
C ARG A 23 -9.14 -43.76 16.43
N SER A 24 -9.51 -42.63 17.04
CA SER A 24 -9.34 -42.35 18.47
C SER A 24 -10.43 -42.96 19.35
N VAL A 25 -11.57 -43.37 18.77
CA VAL A 25 -12.75 -43.86 19.52
C VAL A 25 -12.66 -45.36 19.85
N ALA A 26 -11.73 -46.10 19.23
CA ALA A 26 -11.58 -47.55 19.41
C ALA A 26 -10.61 -47.97 20.52
N ALA A 27 -9.90 -47.03 21.17
CA ALA A 27 -9.15 -47.29 22.40
C ALA A 27 -10.00 -46.80 23.58
N PRO A 28 -10.08 -47.54 24.71
CA PRO A 28 -10.81 -47.05 25.87
C PRO A 28 -10.25 -45.68 26.25
N ALA A 29 -11.08 -44.85 26.88
CA ALA A 29 -10.70 -43.54 27.41
C ALA A 29 -9.60 -43.67 28.49
N VAL A 30 -8.38 -43.99 28.07
CA VAL A 30 -7.18 -43.79 28.85
C VAL A 30 -7.10 -42.29 28.99
N SER A 31 -7.40 -41.79 30.19
CA SER A 31 -7.22 -40.37 30.53
C SER A 31 -5.89 -39.93 29.96
N ARG A 32 -5.95 -39.05 28.95
CA ARG A 32 -4.76 -38.55 28.26
C ARG A 32 -3.85 -37.97 29.36
N PRO A 33 -2.58 -38.40 29.47
CA PRO A 33 -1.73 -37.93 30.57
C PRO A 33 -1.68 -36.41 30.52
N ALA A 34 -1.93 -35.76 31.64
CA ALA A 34 -2.05 -34.30 31.74
C ALA A 34 -0.83 -33.57 31.13
N GLU A 35 0.32 -34.23 31.14
CA GLU A 35 1.57 -33.81 30.50
C GLU A 35 1.41 -33.49 29.01
N TYR A 36 0.72 -34.33 28.23
CA TYR A 36 0.53 -34.08 26.80
C TYR A 36 -0.33 -32.84 26.53
N VAL A 37 -1.34 -32.60 27.37
CA VAL A 37 -2.19 -31.40 27.24
C VAL A 37 -1.35 -30.15 27.52
N GLN A 38 -0.48 -30.19 28.54
CA GLN A 38 0.45 -29.10 28.83
C GLN A 38 1.46 -28.87 27.70
N ASP A 39 1.98 -29.94 27.09
CA ASP A 39 2.90 -29.83 25.96
C ASP A 39 2.25 -29.22 24.72
N TYR A 40 0.98 -29.57 24.43
CA TYR A 40 0.23 -28.93 23.35
C TYR A 40 0.00 -27.44 23.63
N LEU A 41 -0.35 -27.05 24.86
CA LEU A 41 -0.53 -25.64 25.22
C LEU A 41 0.77 -24.84 25.05
N ARG A 42 1.90 -25.39 25.54
CA ARG A 42 3.23 -24.77 25.34
C ARG A 42 3.60 -24.63 23.88
N LEU A 43 3.26 -25.62 23.05
CA LEU A 43 3.49 -25.52 21.61
C LEU A 43 2.66 -24.41 20.98
N VAL A 44 1.38 -24.28 21.33
CA VAL A 44 0.54 -23.18 20.83
C VAL A 44 1.13 -21.83 21.22
N GLU A 45 1.53 -21.65 22.47
CA GLU A 45 2.20 -20.43 22.95
C GLU A 45 3.49 -20.13 22.16
N ALA A 46 4.33 -21.15 21.92
CA ALA A 46 5.56 -20.99 21.15
C ALA A 46 5.30 -20.63 19.68
N VAL A 47 4.24 -21.18 19.07
CA VAL A 47 3.82 -20.84 17.70
C VAL A 47 3.28 -19.42 17.63
N ASP A 48 2.46 -19.01 18.60
CA ASP A 48 1.93 -17.65 18.67
C ASP A 48 3.05 -16.61 18.82
N GLU A 49 4.03 -16.88 19.68
CA GLU A 49 5.22 -16.04 19.83
C GLU A 49 6.04 -16.00 18.53
N ALA A 50 6.25 -17.15 17.88
CA ALA A 50 6.96 -17.20 16.61
C ALA A 50 6.24 -16.43 15.49
N VAL A 51 4.91 -16.47 15.45
CA VAL A 51 4.09 -15.68 14.51
C VAL A 51 4.21 -14.19 14.81
N HIS A 52 4.18 -13.81 16.09
CA HIS A 52 4.35 -12.43 16.51
C HIS A 52 5.72 -11.89 16.10
N GLU A 53 6.79 -12.63 16.39
CA GLU A 53 8.16 -12.24 16.04
C GLU A 53 8.38 -12.22 14.52
N ALA A 54 7.83 -13.18 13.78
CA ALA A 54 7.85 -13.17 12.32
C ALA A 54 7.16 -11.91 11.76
N GLY A 55 6.06 -11.48 12.38
CA GLY A 55 5.40 -10.21 12.09
C GLY A 55 6.32 -9.02 12.31
N ARG A 56 6.99 -8.94 13.47
CA ARG A 56 7.96 -7.88 13.80
C ARG A 56 9.10 -7.82 12.78
N LEU A 57 9.73 -8.96 12.46
CA LEU A 57 10.79 -9.05 11.46
C LEU A 57 10.31 -8.61 10.07
N ARG A 58 9.09 -8.99 9.68
CA ARG A 58 8.50 -8.58 8.40
C ARG A 58 8.28 -7.06 8.35
N THR A 59 7.79 -6.44 9.42
CA THR A 59 7.63 -4.98 9.47
C THR A 59 8.96 -4.26 9.32
N PHE A 60 9.98 -4.67 10.06
CA PHE A 60 11.33 -4.11 9.95
C PHE A 60 11.90 -4.25 8.53
N PHE A 61 11.72 -5.42 7.91
CA PHE A 61 12.20 -5.68 6.55
C PHE A 61 11.49 -4.79 5.51
N LEU A 62 10.19 -4.55 5.64
CA LEU A 62 9.45 -3.65 4.76
C LEU A 62 9.85 -2.18 4.95
N ASP A 63 10.15 -1.77 6.19
CA ASP A 63 10.70 -0.45 6.47
C ASP A 63 12.12 -0.28 5.91
N GLU A 64 12.94 -1.33 5.94
CA GLU A 64 14.21 -1.35 5.21
C GLU A 64 14.01 -1.25 3.71
N LEU A 65 13.08 -2.01 3.13
CA LEU A 65 12.79 -1.95 1.70
C LEU A 65 12.40 -0.52 1.28
N ARG A 66 11.57 0.16 2.09
CA ARG A 66 11.23 1.57 1.90
C ARG A 66 12.47 2.48 1.97
N ARG A 67 13.33 2.32 2.98
CA ARG A 67 14.58 3.11 3.11
C ARG A 67 15.49 2.94 1.88
N TYR A 68 15.62 1.71 1.37
CA TYR A 68 16.35 1.46 0.14
C TYR A 68 15.68 2.13 -1.06
N ARG A 69 14.35 2.10 -1.17
CA ARG A 69 13.62 2.79 -2.25
C ARG A 69 13.82 4.31 -2.20
N ASP A 70 13.81 4.89 -1.01
CA ASP A 70 13.95 6.33 -0.82
C ASP A 70 15.40 6.82 -1.12
N ALA A 71 16.37 5.91 -1.08
CA ALA A 71 17.78 6.17 -1.42
C ALA A 71 18.13 5.95 -2.91
N LEU A 72 17.13 5.71 -3.77
CA LEU A 72 17.35 5.55 -5.21
C LEU A 72 17.82 6.87 -5.86
N PRO A 73 18.69 6.80 -6.90
CA PRO A 73 19.18 5.60 -7.59
C PRO A 73 20.38 4.90 -6.93
N GLY A 74 20.98 5.50 -5.90
CA GLY A 74 22.24 5.03 -5.30
C GLY A 74 22.17 3.64 -4.65
N SER A 75 20.98 3.24 -4.21
CA SER A 75 20.70 1.95 -3.57
C SER A 75 20.10 0.89 -4.52
N SER A 76 20.12 1.12 -5.85
CA SER A 76 19.39 0.31 -6.84
C SER A 76 19.60 -1.21 -6.73
N VAL A 77 20.85 -1.66 -6.60
CA VAL A 77 21.19 -3.09 -6.46
C VAL A 77 20.56 -3.68 -5.20
N GLY A 78 20.78 -3.03 -4.05
CA GLY A 78 20.24 -3.50 -2.77
C GLY A 78 18.72 -3.43 -2.69
N TYR A 79 18.10 -2.44 -3.33
CA TYR A 79 16.65 -2.37 -3.46
C TYR A 79 16.10 -3.55 -4.28
N MET A 80 16.69 -3.87 -5.44
CA MET A 80 16.23 -4.99 -6.27
C MET A 80 16.40 -6.34 -5.59
N GLU A 81 17.49 -6.57 -4.87
CA GLU A 81 17.72 -7.80 -4.12
C GLU A 81 16.69 -7.96 -3.00
N ARG A 82 16.49 -6.92 -2.19
CA ARG A 82 15.51 -6.94 -1.11
C ARG A 82 14.08 -7.08 -1.63
N LEU A 83 13.74 -6.41 -2.73
CA LEU A 83 12.44 -6.59 -3.37
C LEU A 83 12.26 -8.05 -3.83
N GLY A 84 13.28 -8.65 -4.44
CA GLY A 84 13.26 -10.07 -4.82
C GLY A 84 13.01 -11.00 -3.62
N THR A 85 13.69 -10.78 -2.51
CA THR A 85 13.46 -11.53 -1.26
C THR A 85 12.04 -11.30 -0.71
N ALA A 86 11.53 -10.07 -0.77
CA ALA A 86 10.16 -9.75 -0.36
C ALA A 86 9.13 -10.56 -1.17
N LEU A 87 9.29 -10.57 -2.49
CA LEU A 87 8.39 -11.26 -3.41
C LEU A 87 8.42 -12.77 -3.19
N ALA A 88 9.60 -13.36 -2.95
CA ALA A 88 9.71 -14.77 -2.57
C ALA A 88 9.00 -15.10 -1.25
N GLY A 89 8.89 -14.12 -0.34
CA GLY A 89 8.10 -14.19 0.90
C GLY A 89 6.61 -13.86 0.73
N GLY A 90 6.10 -13.75 -0.50
CA GLY A 90 4.69 -13.46 -0.77
C GLY A 90 4.30 -11.99 -0.54
N TYR A 91 5.25 -11.06 -0.61
CA TYR A 91 4.94 -9.63 -0.66
C TYR A 91 4.24 -9.28 -1.98
N VAL A 92 3.18 -8.47 -1.88
CA VAL A 92 2.52 -7.89 -3.06
C VAL A 92 3.10 -6.49 -3.27
N PRO A 93 3.67 -6.19 -4.45
CA PRO A 93 4.36 -4.92 -4.70
C PRO A 93 3.40 -3.72 -4.65
N ALA A 94 3.82 -2.66 -3.98
CA ALA A 94 3.06 -1.42 -3.90
C ALA A 94 3.19 -0.58 -5.18
N PRO A 95 2.28 0.38 -5.44
CA PRO A 95 2.41 1.30 -6.57
C PRO A 95 3.73 2.07 -6.59
N ALA A 96 4.25 2.42 -5.42
CA ALA A 96 5.55 3.06 -5.26
C ALA A 96 6.72 2.16 -5.71
N ASP A 97 6.60 0.83 -5.54
CA ASP A 97 7.62 -0.11 -5.96
C ASP A 97 7.64 -0.24 -7.49
N LEU A 98 6.46 -0.27 -8.12
CA LEU A 98 6.33 -0.24 -9.58
C LEU A 98 6.87 1.06 -10.17
N ALA A 99 6.59 2.21 -9.53
CA ALA A 99 7.14 3.50 -9.94
C ALA A 99 8.66 3.51 -9.84
N ALA A 100 9.23 3.01 -8.73
CA ALA A 100 10.67 2.90 -8.54
C ALA A 100 11.33 1.99 -9.60
N LEU A 101 10.73 0.83 -9.91
CA LEU A 101 11.25 -0.06 -10.96
C LEU A 101 11.19 0.56 -12.36
N ARG A 102 10.13 1.33 -12.67
CA ARG A 102 10.03 2.07 -13.95
C ARG A 102 11.08 3.17 -14.05
N GLN A 103 11.32 3.91 -12.96
CA GLN A 103 12.41 4.88 -12.88
C GLN A 103 13.77 4.20 -13.07
N LEU A 104 14.03 3.09 -12.38
CA LEU A 104 15.27 2.33 -12.54
C LEU A 104 15.46 1.80 -13.95
N ARG A 105 14.40 1.34 -14.63
CA ARG A 105 14.48 0.89 -16.02
C ARG A 105 14.85 2.03 -16.98
N SER A 106 14.47 3.27 -16.67
CA SER A 106 14.79 4.43 -17.50
C SER A 106 16.26 4.89 -17.40
N LEU A 107 16.98 4.43 -16.37
CA LEU A 107 18.39 4.77 -16.16
C LEU A 107 19.30 3.94 -17.09
N PRO A 108 20.36 4.55 -17.65
CA PRO A 108 21.32 3.82 -18.47
C PRO A 108 22.04 2.74 -17.64
N CYS A 109 22.13 1.54 -18.20
CA CYS A 109 22.82 0.41 -17.58
C CYS A 109 23.26 -0.60 -18.65
N ALA A 110 24.08 -1.57 -18.24
CA ALA A 110 24.48 -2.66 -19.12
C ALA A 110 23.28 -3.55 -19.51
N ALA A 111 23.32 -4.16 -20.70
CA ALA A 111 22.29 -5.06 -21.19
C ALA A 111 21.78 -6.12 -20.18
N PRO A 112 22.65 -6.86 -19.44
CA PRO A 112 22.17 -7.86 -18.48
C PRO A 112 21.37 -7.23 -17.33
N GLU A 113 21.77 -6.05 -16.87
CA GLU A 113 21.07 -5.35 -15.80
C GLU A 113 19.72 -4.82 -16.27
N HIS A 114 19.66 -4.28 -17.49
CA HIS A 114 18.40 -3.87 -18.11
C HIS A 114 17.40 -5.03 -18.21
N LEU A 115 17.88 -6.23 -18.60
CA LEU A 115 17.05 -7.44 -18.62
C LEU A 115 16.55 -7.83 -17.22
N ARG A 116 17.42 -7.79 -16.21
CA ARG A 116 17.05 -8.07 -14.81
C ARG A 116 15.98 -7.10 -14.30
N ARG A 117 16.17 -5.79 -14.51
CA ARG A 117 15.18 -4.75 -14.14
C ARG A 117 13.84 -4.97 -14.85
N THR A 118 13.88 -5.29 -16.14
CA THR A 118 12.68 -5.53 -16.95
C THR A 118 11.93 -6.79 -16.51
N ALA A 119 12.64 -7.89 -16.26
CA ALA A 119 12.03 -9.13 -15.79
C ALA A 119 11.36 -8.94 -14.42
N LEU A 120 12.04 -8.25 -13.49
CA LEU A 120 11.51 -7.98 -12.16
C LEU A 120 10.27 -7.07 -12.23
N LEU A 121 10.30 -6.02 -13.07
CA LEU A 121 9.14 -5.14 -13.29
C LEU A 121 7.93 -5.92 -13.79
N ARG A 122 8.10 -6.75 -14.82
CA ARG A 122 7.01 -7.58 -15.36
C ARG A 122 6.43 -8.50 -14.30
N HIS A 123 7.28 -9.15 -13.51
CA HIS A 123 6.82 -10.01 -12.43
C HIS A 123 6.00 -9.22 -11.39
N CYS A 124 6.48 -8.04 -10.98
CA CYS A 124 5.74 -7.19 -10.05
C CYS A 124 4.39 -6.72 -10.63
N GLU A 125 4.34 -6.37 -11.91
CA GLU A 125 3.10 -5.99 -12.59
C GLU A 125 2.09 -7.13 -12.58
N THR A 126 2.52 -8.37 -12.90
CA THR A 126 1.61 -9.54 -12.84
C THR A 126 1.05 -9.80 -11.45
N LEU A 127 1.87 -9.64 -10.40
CA LEU A 127 1.42 -9.81 -9.02
C LEU A 127 0.43 -8.73 -8.59
N ALA A 128 0.71 -7.47 -8.95
CA ALA A 128 -0.20 -6.36 -8.68
C ALA A 128 -1.53 -6.50 -9.43
N GLU A 129 -1.51 -6.94 -10.69
CA GLU A 129 -2.72 -7.22 -11.47
C GLU A 129 -3.56 -8.34 -10.83
N ASN A 130 -2.90 -9.43 -10.41
CA ASN A 130 -3.59 -10.54 -9.75
C ASN A 130 -4.21 -10.10 -8.41
N ASP A 131 -3.51 -9.30 -7.61
CA ASP A 131 -4.06 -8.75 -6.36
C ASP A 131 -5.27 -7.84 -6.62
N VAL A 132 -5.22 -6.98 -7.64
CA VAL A 132 -6.37 -6.17 -8.03
C VAL A 132 -7.54 -7.03 -8.50
N ARG A 133 -7.31 -8.07 -9.32
CA ARG A 133 -8.35 -9.00 -9.75
C ARG A 133 -9.01 -9.71 -8.57
N LEU A 134 -8.21 -10.24 -7.64
CA LEU A 134 -8.71 -10.89 -6.43
C LEU A 134 -9.58 -9.94 -5.59
N ARG A 135 -9.19 -8.67 -5.47
CA ARG A 135 -9.99 -7.65 -4.76
C ARG A 135 -11.29 -7.29 -5.46
N LEU A 136 -11.32 -7.35 -6.80
CA LEU A 136 -12.53 -7.09 -7.59
C LEU A 136 -13.49 -8.29 -7.58
N GLU A 137 -12.96 -9.51 -7.56
CA GLU A 137 -13.73 -10.76 -7.47
C GLU A 137 -14.25 -11.03 -6.06
N ALA A 138 -13.59 -10.48 -5.03
CA ALA A 138 -14.03 -10.61 -3.65
C ALA A 138 -15.47 -10.06 -3.50
N PRO A 139 -16.42 -10.86 -2.98
CA PRO A 139 -17.80 -10.42 -2.81
C PRO A 139 -17.83 -9.22 -1.85
N MET A 140 -18.10 -8.03 -2.42
CA MET A 140 -18.29 -6.80 -1.65
C MET A 140 -19.33 -7.04 -0.54
N PRO A 141 -19.01 -6.75 0.74
CA PRO A 141 -20.02 -6.73 1.78
C PRO A 141 -21.13 -5.73 1.40
N ALA A 142 -22.36 -6.09 1.77
CA ALA A 142 -23.58 -5.59 1.17
C ALA A 142 -23.90 -4.07 1.27
N PRO A 143 -23.29 -3.18 2.09
CA PRO A 143 -23.76 -1.79 2.07
C PRO A 143 -23.29 -0.98 0.86
N ARG A 144 -22.32 -1.45 0.05
CA ARG A 144 -21.81 -0.67 -1.11
C ARG A 144 -22.49 -0.99 -2.44
N ARG A 145 -23.31 -2.05 -2.52
CA ARG A 145 -24.04 -2.41 -3.76
C ARG A 145 -25.09 -1.36 -4.17
N LEU A 146 -25.52 -0.52 -3.24
CA LEU A 146 -26.50 0.54 -3.53
C LEU A 146 -25.88 1.82 -4.10
N LEU A 147 -24.56 2.03 -3.95
CA LEU A 147 -23.90 3.24 -4.46
C LEU A 147 -23.36 3.10 -5.89
N ALA A 148 -23.27 1.87 -6.41
CA ALA A 148 -22.78 1.61 -7.76
C ALA A 148 -23.91 1.54 -8.82
N LEU A 149 -25.18 1.66 -8.40
CA LEU A 149 -26.35 1.51 -9.27
C LEU A 149 -27.24 2.76 -9.35
N LEU A 150 -26.90 3.87 -8.68
CA LEU A 150 -27.66 5.11 -8.85
C LEU A 150 -27.02 6.04 -9.89
N PRO A 151 -27.67 6.25 -11.06
CA PRO A 151 -27.36 7.38 -11.90
C PRO A 151 -27.80 8.67 -11.20
N ASN A 152 -26.81 9.53 -10.98
CA ASN A 152 -26.86 10.96 -10.74
C ASN A 152 -28.25 11.63 -10.89
N THR A 153 -28.89 12.03 -9.79
CA THR A 153 -29.93 13.07 -9.78
C THR A 153 -29.60 14.08 -8.67
N PRO A 154 -29.55 15.39 -8.96
CA PRO A 154 -29.41 16.43 -7.94
C PRO A 154 -30.77 17.08 -7.68
N ALA A 155 -31.33 16.88 -6.49
CA ALA A 155 -32.43 17.65 -5.89
C ALA A 155 -32.72 17.01 -4.52
N ALA A 156 -33.05 17.69 -3.43
CA ALA A 156 -33.11 19.08 -3.04
C ALA A 156 -33.24 19.05 -1.50
N ALA A 157 -32.84 20.15 -0.84
CA ALA A 157 -33.00 20.36 0.59
C ALA A 157 -34.47 20.31 1.05
N ALA A 158 -34.69 19.82 2.29
CA ALA A 158 -35.80 20.08 3.23
C ALA A 158 -35.82 18.91 4.24
N ASP A 159 -36.04 19.01 5.53
CA ASP A 159 -36.20 20.11 6.49
C ASP A 159 -36.05 19.43 7.87
N GLU A 160 -35.44 20.10 8.84
CA GLU A 160 -35.54 19.74 10.26
C GLU A 160 -36.96 19.99 10.79
N PRO A 161 -37.31 19.41 11.95
CA PRO A 161 -37.97 20.25 12.95
C PRO A 161 -37.34 20.18 14.34
N GLU A 162 -37.28 21.36 14.93
CA GLU A 162 -36.73 21.75 16.22
C GLU A 162 -37.45 21.12 17.43
N GLN A 163 -36.70 20.83 18.50
CA GLN A 163 -37.17 20.95 19.89
C GLN A 163 -36.05 21.55 20.78
N LYS A 164 -36.39 22.63 21.49
CA LYS A 164 -35.67 23.28 22.62
C LYS A 164 -36.58 23.21 23.88
N PRO A 165 -36.22 23.67 25.12
CA PRO A 165 -34.98 24.29 25.65
C PRO A 165 -34.56 23.82 27.09
N LYS A 166 -33.40 24.33 27.59
CA LYS A 166 -33.03 24.77 28.99
C LYS A 166 -31.49 24.71 29.12
N GLY A 167 -30.69 25.63 29.68
CA GLY A 167 -30.84 26.98 30.23
C GLY A 167 -29.49 27.46 30.81
N ASN A 168 -28.97 28.59 30.31
CA ASN A 168 -28.15 29.69 30.91
C ASN A 168 -26.77 29.45 31.63
N PRO A 169 -25.92 30.49 31.85
CA PRO A 169 -24.88 31.04 30.93
C PRO A 169 -23.45 31.09 31.56
N PRO A 170 -22.41 31.66 30.89
CA PRO A 170 -21.93 32.98 31.35
C PRO A 170 -21.31 33.93 30.28
N GLN A 171 -21.51 35.23 30.56
CA GLN A 171 -20.66 36.44 30.42
C GLN A 171 -19.67 36.62 29.24
N LYS A 172 -19.90 37.72 28.49
CA LYS A 172 -18.93 38.54 27.70
C LYS A 172 -18.46 39.73 28.59
N PRO A 173 -17.31 40.40 28.35
CA PRO A 173 -17.13 41.30 27.20
C PRO A 173 -15.70 41.32 26.59
N GLU A 174 -15.59 41.38 25.26
CA GLU A 174 -15.04 42.50 24.47
C GLU A 174 -13.50 42.60 24.37
N THR A 175 -12.98 42.27 23.18
CA THR A 175 -11.93 43.08 22.53
C THR A 175 -12.24 43.14 21.04
N GLU A 176 -12.36 44.35 20.53
CA GLU A 176 -12.65 44.71 19.14
C GLU A 176 -11.43 44.50 18.20
N PRO A 177 -11.63 44.58 16.87
CA PRO A 177 -10.77 43.98 15.85
C PRO A 177 -9.69 44.94 15.30
N ALA A 178 -8.61 44.36 14.77
CA ALA A 178 -7.62 45.08 13.95
C ALA A 178 -7.70 44.64 12.47
N PRO A 179 -7.34 45.52 11.52
CA PRO A 179 -7.89 45.53 10.16
C PRO A 179 -7.18 44.60 9.17
N GLN A 180 -7.96 44.02 8.26
CA GLN A 180 -7.50 43.25 7.11
C GLN A 180 -7.05 44.19 5.99
N ASP A 181 -5.85 43.96 5.50
CA ASP A 181 -5.19 44.70 4.42
C ASP A 181 -5.79 44.33 3.04
N PRO A 182 -6.30 45.27 2.23
CA PRO A 182 -6.96 44.97 0.96
C PRO A 182 -5.92 44.87 -0.17
N GLY A 183 -5.18 43.75 -0.23
CA GLY A 183 -3.97 43.70 -1.07
C GLY A 183 -3.68 42.43 -1.87
N ARG A 184 -4.47 41.35 -1.82
CA ARG A 184 -4.19 40.13 -2.61
C ARG A 184 -5.35 39.71 -3.49
N ARG A 185 -5.35 40.25 -4.72
CA ARG A 185 -6.12 39.68 -5.84
C ARG A 185 -5.45 38.37 -6.27
N THR A 186 -6.25 37.33 -6.44
CA THR A 186 -5.84 36.10 -7.13
C THR A 186 -5.53 36.42 -8.59
N PRO A 187 -4.37 36.03 -9.13
CA PRO A 187 -4.01 36.35 -10.51
C PRO A 187 -4.91 35.60 -11.49
N THR A 188 -5.42 36.31 -12.48
CA THR A 188 -6.24 35.75 -13.56
C THR A 188 -5.39 34.98 -14.58
N PRO A 189 -5.94 33.95 -15.25
CA PRO A 189 -5.17 33.04 -16.12
C PRO A 189 -4.35 33.69 -17.25
N ALA A 190 -4.70 34.91 -17.67
CA ALA A 190 -3.98 35.66 -18.71
C ALA A 190 -2.61 36.24 -18.24
N GLU A 191 -2.32 36.23 -16.94
CA GLU A 191 -1.04 36.70 -16.38
C GLU A 191 0.01 35.59 -16.24
N LEU A 192 -0.40 34.32 -16.31
CA LEU A 192 0.49 33.15 -16.24
C LEU A 192 1.04 32.71 -17.61
N TRP A 193 0.43 33.16 -18.71
CA TRP A 193 0.85 32.81 -20.07
C TRP A 193 1.07 34.06 -20.95
N PRO A 194 2.30 34.56 -21.09
CA PRO A 194 2.62 35.58 -22.07
C PRO A 194 2.46 35.03 -23.50
N PRO A 195 1.85 35.77 -24.45
CA PRO A 195 1.80 35.33 -25.84
C PRO A 195 3.20 35.31 -26.46
N HIS A 196 3.53 34.22 -27.14
CA HIS A 196 4.79 34.04 -27.88
C HIS A 196 5.07 35.23 -28.80
N ARG A 197 6.15 35.98 -28.53
CA ARG A 197 6.73 36.90 -29.52
C ARG A 197 7.20 36.08 -30.72
N ARG A 198 6.59 36.32 -31.88
CA ARG A 198 7.14 35.89 -33.17
C ARG A 198 8.50 36.56 -33.37
N THR A 199 9.53 35.77 -33.60
CA THR A 199 10.83 36.24 -34.08
C THR A 199 10.66 36.83 -35.49
N PRO A 200 11.17 38.04 -35.78
CA PRO A 200 11.20 38.52 -37.16
C PRO A 200 12.25 37.75 -37.96
N ALA A 201 11.88 37.33 -39.17
CA ALA A 201 12.75 36.63 -40.10
C ALA A 201 13.95 37.50 -40.50
N PRO A 202 15.16 36.93 -40.66
CA PRO A 202 16.30 37.67 -41.20
C PRO A 202 16.05 38.00 -42.67
N GLY A 203 16.15 39.29 -43.00
CA GLY A 203 16.01 39.84 -44.35
C GLY A 203 17.08 39.31 -45.30
N LYS A 204 16.68 39.12 -46.57
CA LYS A 204 17.58 38.83 -47.68
C LYS A 204 18.42 40.07 -48.00
N PRO A 205 19.74 39.96 -48.25
CA PRO A 205 20.49 41.04 -48.87
C PRO A 205 20.21 41.10 -50.37
N ASP A 206 19.91 42.31 -50.84
CA ASP A 206 19.71 42.71 -52.23
C ASP A 206 20.93 42.38 -53.11
N GLN A 207 20.64 41.79 -54.27
CA GLN A 207 21.53 41.80 -55.42
C GLN A 207 21.24 43.06 -56.26
N ALA A 208 22.18 44.00 -56.27
CA ALA A 208 22.37 44.98 -57.35
C ALA A 208 23.81 45.50 -57.25
N ARG A 209 24.72 45.04 -58.12
CA ARG A 209 25.08 45.59 -59.45
C ARG A 209 25.88 46.90 -59.40
N SER A 210 26.84 46.96 -60.33
CA SER A 210 27.65 48.11 -60.81
C SER A 210 29.03 48.17 -60.17
N ALA A 211 30.15 48.31 -60.87
CA ALA A 211 30.45 48.44 -62.31
C ALA A 211 31.93 48.06 -62.51
#